data_AF-A0A942RF85-F1
#
_entry.id   AF-A0A942RF85-F1
#
_cell.length_a   1.000
_cell.length_b   1.000
_cell.length_c   1.000
_cell.angle_alpha   90.00
_cell.angle_beta   90.00
_cell.angle_gamma   90.00
#
_symmetry.space_group_name_H-M   'P 1'
#
loop_
_entity.id
_entity.type
_entity.pdbx_description
1 polymer ?
#
loop_
_entity_poly.entity_id
_entity_poly.type
_entity_poly.pdbx_seq_one_letter_code
_entity_poly.pdbx_strand_id
1 'polypeptide(L)' 'MTIPGKFNTYEELEAAVIEYIEYYNNHRYQKQLNCMTPLEYRQYLLSSAA' A
#
# COMPACT_ATOMS: atom_id res chain seq x y z
N MET A 1 -10.49 10.43 26.79
CA MET A 1 -9.66 11.08 25.75
C MET A 1 -8.63 10.06 25.30
N THR A 2 -8.95 9.27 24.28
CA THR A 2 -8.07 8.24 23.71
C THR A 2 -7.21 8.88 22.61
N ILE A 3 -5.90 8.67 22.67
CA ILE A 3 -4.94 9.21 21.69
C ILE A 3 -5.12 8.41 20.38
N PRO A 4 -5.37 9.06 19.22
CA PRO A 4 -5.47 8.38 17.93
C PRO A 4 -4.06 7.88 17.56
N GLY A 5 -3.80 6.59 17.79
CA GLY A 5 -2.49 5.98 17.60
C GLY A 5 -2.13 4.89 18.60
N LYS A 6 -2.96 4.68 19.64
CA LYS A 6 -2.87 3.46 20.46
C LYS A 6 -3.86 2.43 19.94
N PHE A 7 -3.33 1.44 19.22
CA PHE A 7 -4.03 0.18 18.98
C PHE A 7 -4.21 -0.49 20.34
N ASN A 8 -5.45 -0.81 20.69
CA ASN A 8 -5.78 -1.38 22.00
C ASN A 8 -5.68 -2.92 21.97
N THR A 9 -5.78 -3.51 20.77
CA THR A 9 -5.65 -4.94 20.55
C THR A 9 -4.65 -5.25 19.43
N TYR A 10 -4.12 -6.48 19.44
CA TYR A 10 -3.27 -6.98 18.36
C TYR A 10 -4.01 -7.03 17.02
N GLU A 11 -5.30 -7.38 17.06
CA GLU A 11 -6.17 -7.45 15.87
C GLU A 11 -6.33 -6.09 15.19
N GLU A 12 -6.48 -5.00 15.96
CA GLU A 12 -6.55 -3.64 15.40
C GLU A 12 -5.23 -3.23 14.73
N LEU A 13 -4.09 -3.62 15.32
CA LEU A 13 -2.77 -3.39 14.73
C LEU A 13 -2.59 -4.19 13.44
N GLU A 14 -2.94 -5.48 13.46
CA GLU A 14 -2.85 -6.37 12.32
C GLU A 14 -3.72 -5.85 11.16
N ALA A 15 -4.96 -5.49 11.43
CA ALA A 15 -5.87 -4.90 10.45
C ALA A 15 -5.29 -3.61 9.84
N ALA A 16 -4.76 -2.70 10.66
CA ALA A 16 -4.16 -1.46 10.17
C ALA A 16 -2.89 -1.70 9.33
N VAL A 17 -2.10 -2.72 9.66
CA VAL A 17 -0.92 -3.11 8.87
C VAL A 17 -1.35 -3.71 7.53
N ILE A 18 -2.35 -4.58 7.52
CA ILE A 18 -2.90 -5.17 6.29
C ILE A 18 -3.45 -4.07 5.38
N GLU A 19 -4.26 -3.17 5.94
CA GLU A 19 -4.83 -2.03 5.20
C GLU A 19 -3.73 -1.12 4.64
N TYR A 20 -2.67 -0.87 5.42
CA TYR A 20 -1.51 -0.10 4.96
C TYR A 20 -0.78 -0.80 3.80
N ILE A 21 -0.63 -2.13 3.85
CA ILE A 21 0.00 -2.92 2.78
C ILE A 21 -0.84 -2.85 1.51
N GLU A 22 -2.16 -3.01 1.62
CA GLU A 22 -3.08 -2.90 0.48
C GLU A 22 -3.04 -1.50 -0.16
N TYR A 23 -3.08 -0.46 0.68
CA TYR A 23 -2.90 0.92 0.23
C TYR A 23 -1.57 1.15 -0.46
N TYR A 24 -0.47 0.64 0.10
CA TYR A 24 0.85 0.78 -0.49
C TYR A 24 0.95 0.11 -1.86
N ASN A 25 0.37 -1.08 -2.02
CA ASN A 25 0.45 -1.84 -3.25
C ASN A 25 -0.48 -1.31 -4.35
N ASN A 26 -1.71 -0.89 -4.00
CA ASN A 26 -2.78 -0.61 -4.97
C ASN A 26 -3.18 0.87 -5.08
N HIS A 27 -2.80 1.72 -4.12
CA HIS A 27 -3.29 3.11 -4.06
C HIS A 27 -2.16 4.14 -3.98
N ARG A 28 -0.92 3.69 -3.83
CA ARG A 28 0.24 4.57 -3.76
C ARG A 28 0.78 4.95 -5.13
N TYR A 29 0.18 5.96 -5.73
CA TYR A 29 0.64 6.52 -7.00
C TYR A 29 1.97 7.26 -6.85
N GLN A 30 2.98 6.89 -7.66
CA GLN A 30 4.28 7.56 -7.66
C GLN A 30 4.44 8.41 -8.92
N LYS A 31 4.58 9.73 -8.74
CA LYS A 31 4.82 10.68 -9.86
C LYS A 31 6.06 10.34 -10.69
N GLN A 32 7.09 9.75 -10.06
CA GLN A 32 8.32 9.33 -10.75
C GLN A 32 8.18 8.00 -11.51
N LEU A 33 7.11 7.23 -11.29
CA LEU A 33 6.81 5.98 -11.97
C LEU A 33 5.59 6.14 -12.89
N ASN A 34 5.53 7.23 -13.66
CA ASN A 34 4.43 7.53 -14.57
C ASN A 34 3.04 7.54 -13.90
N CYS A 35 2.96 7.93 -12.62
CA CYS A 35 1.72 7.90 -11.84
C CYS A 35 1.09 6.51 -11.75
N MET A 36 1.90 5.45 -11.76
CA MET A 36 1.45 4.08 -11.53
C MET A 36 1.60 3.68 -10.06
N THR A 37 0.78 2.75 -9.62
CA THR A 37 0.96 2.03 -8.36
C THR A 37 2.11 1.03 -8.49
N PRO A 38 2.72 0.58 -7.37
CA PRO A 38 3.77 -0.43 -7.41
C PRO A 38 3.35 -1.72 -8.15
N LEU A 39 2.08 -2.14 -8.02
CA LEU A 39 1.56 -3.31 -8.71
C LEU A 39 1.46 -3.09 -10.23
N GLU A 40 0.87 -1.97 -10.65
CA GLU A 40 0.76 -1.60 -12.07
C GLU A 40 2.13 -1.45 -12.72
N TYR A 41 3.09 -0.84 -12.01
CA TYR A 41 4.46 -0.70 -12.52
C TYR A 41 5.14 -2.06 -12.71
N ARG A 42 4.95 -3.02 -11.79
CA ARG A 42 5.44 -4.40 -11.98
C ARG A 42 4.81 -5.05 -13.21
N GLN A 43 3.50 -4.90 -13.41
CA GLN A 43 2.80 -5.45 -14.57
C GLN A 43 3.29 -4.81 -15.88
N TYR A 44 3.52 -3.50 -15.87
CA TYR A 44 4.11 -2.76 -17.00
C TYR A 44 5.50 -3.30 -17.35
N LEU A 45 6.38 -3.49 -16.36
CA LEU A 45 7.71 -4.06 -16.59
C LEU A 45 7.65 -5.47 -17.19
N LEU A 46 6.79 -6.35 -16.67
CA LEU A 46 6.57 -7.69 -17.21
C LEU A 46 6.09 -7.67 -18.66
N SER A 47 5.21 -6.73 -18.99
CA SER A 47 4.67 -6.58 -20.35
C SER A 47 5.69 -5.96 -21.32
N SER A 48 6.58 -5.10 -20.82
CA SER A 48 7.63 -4.45 -21.63
C SER A 48 8.86 -5.32 -21.85
N ALA A 49 9.04 -6.36 -21.02
CA ALA A 49 10.15 -7.30 -21.11
C ALA A 49 9.86 -8.51 -22.03
N ALA A 50 8.65 -8.59 -22.59
CA ALA A 50 8.22 -9.58 -23.59
C ALA A 50 8.34 -9.02 -25.00
#